data_AF-Q05TQ2-F1
#
_entry.id   AF-Q05TQ2-F1
#
_cell.length_a   1.000
_cell.length_b   1.000
_cell.length_c   1.000
_cell.angle_alpha   90.00
_cell.angle_beta   90.00
_cell.angle_gamma   90.00
#
_symmetry.space_group_name_H-M   'P 1'
#
loop_
_entity.id
_entity.type
_entity.pdbx_description
1 polymer ?
#
loop_
_entity_poly.entity_id
_entity_poly.type
_entity_poly.pdbx_seq_one_letter_code
_entity_poly.pdbx_strand_id
1 'polypeptide(L)' 'MTFSLSGFDSWTFQVVFYGSLLVLEALRDGERLSTVLNPMDDTHARAHELIRCPSCSLIGR' A
#
# COMPACT_ATOMS: atom_id res chain seq x y z
N MET A 1 9.96 6.19 -3.82
CA MET A 1 10.13 5.47 -5.10
C MET A 1 8.87 4.65 -5.30
N THR A 2 8.19 4.81 -6.43
CA THR A 2 6.91 4.14 -6.73
C THR A 2 7.15 2.93 -7.64
N PHE A 3 6.30 1.91 -7.54
CA PHE A 3 6.33 0.71 -8.39
C PHE A 3 4.92 0.24 -8.73
N SER A 4 4.79 -0.52 -9.81
CA SER A 4 3.54 -1.19 -10.21
C SER A 4 3.65 -2.69 -9.99
N LEU A 5 2.51 -3.35 -9.84
CA LEU A 5 2.42 -4.79 -9.70
C LEU A 5 1.55 -5.35 -10.83
N SER A 6 2.03 -6.43 -11.46
CA SER A 6 1.28 -7.09 -12.51
C SER A 6 -0.04 -7.64 -11.97
N GLY A 7 -1.14 -7.31 -12.67
CA GLY A 7 -2.50 -7.65 -12.24
C GLY A 7 -3.20 -6.56 -11.42
N PHE A 8 -2.51 -5.45 -11.10
CA PHE A 8 -3.09 -4.26 -10.47
C PHE A 8 -2.69 -2.99 -11.23
N ASP A 9 -2.87 -2.97 -12.55
CA ASP A 9 -2.38 -1.89 -13.42
C ASP A 9 -3.02 -0.52 -13.14
N SER A 10 -4.17 -0.50 -12.46
CA SER A 10 -4.83 0.73 -11.99
C SER A 10 -4.27 1.28 -10.68
N TRP A 11 -3.35 0.56 -10.03
CA TRP A 11 -2.76 0.95 -8.75
C TRP A 11 -1.26 1.20 -8.88
N THR A 12 -0.80 2.30 -8.29
CA THR A 12 0.61 2.58 -8.07
C THR A 12 0.96 2.36 -6.62
N PHE A 13 2.04 1.64 -6.33
CA PHE A 13 2.45 1.32 -4.98
C PHE A 13 3.70 2.11 -4.59
N GLN A 14 3.84 2.40 -3.30
CA GLN A 14 5.07 2.93 -2.75
C GLN A 14 5.28 2.46 -1.32
N VAL A 15 6.54 2.35 -0.93
CA VAL A 15 6.91 2.13 0.47
C VAL A 15 7.40 3.46 1.05
N VAL A 16 6.79 3.87 2.15
CA VAL A 16 7.08 5.12 2.86
C VAL A 16 7.37 4.85 4.32
N PHE A 17 8.19 5.70 4.93
CA PHE A 17 8.45 5.68 6.36
C PHE A 17 7.60 6.75 7.05
N TYR A 18 6.78 6.33 8.01
CA TYR A 18 6.10 7.23 8.93
C TYR A 18 6.69 7.05 10.33
N GLY A 19 7.68 7.88 10.67
CA GLY A 19 8.45 7.73 11.89
C GLY A 19 9.24 6.41 11.88
N SER A 20 8.89 5.50 12.79
CA SER A 20 9.49 4.16 12.87
C SER A 20 8.71 3.08 12.10
N LEU A 21 7.59 3.44 11.46
CA LEU A 21 6.75 2.49 10.74
C LEU A 21 7.11 2.45 9.26
N LEU A 22 7.30 1.26 8.72
CA LEU A 22 7.36 1.01 7.28
C LEU A 22 5.93 0.80 6.79
N VAL A 23 5.49 1.58 5.80
CA VAL A 23 4.11 1.54 5.31
C VAL A 23 4.12 1.33 3.80
N LEU A 24 3.34 0.37 3.34
CA LEU A 24 3.00 0.19 1.94
C LEU A 24 1.76 1.01 1.64
N GLU A 25 1.87 1.95 0.72
CA GLU A 25 0.74 2.71 0.19
C GLU A 25 0.40 2.24 -1.22
N ALA A 26 -0.89 2.16 -1.53
CA ALA A 26 -1.43 1.97 -2.87
C ALA A 26 -2.26 3.19 -3.26
N LEU A 27 -1.99 3.75 -4.43
CA LEU A 27 -2.62 4.97 -4.94
C LEU A 27 -3.36 4.68 -6.26
N ARG A 28 -4.58 5.20 -6.37
CA ARG A 28 -5.41 5.16 -7.59
C ARG A 28 -6.34 6.35 -7.63
N ASP A 29 -6.27 7.19 -8.67
CA ASP A 29 -7.25 8.25 -8.95
C ASP A 29 -7.66 9.12 -7.72
N GLY A 30 -6.69 9.45 -6.85
CA GLY A 30 -6.93 10.23 -5.62
C GLY A 30 -7.31 9.41 -4.39
N GLU A 31 -7.58 8.11 -4.54
CA GLU A 31 -7.69 7.14 -3.46
C GLU A 31 -6.30 6.70 -3.00
N ARG A 32 -6.12 6.60 -1.68
CA ARG A 32 -4.91 6.07 -1.05
C ARG A 32 -5.28 5.04 -0.01
N LEU A 33 -4.76 3.83 -0.18
CA LEU A 33 -4.82 2.75 0.79
C LEU A 33 -3.44 2.59 1.42
N SER A 34 -3.38 2.14 2.67
CA SER A 34 -2.11 1.94 3.37
C SER A 34 -2.16 0.74 4.31
N THR A 35 -1.06 -0.01 4.39
CA THR A 35 -0.85 -1.04 5.42
C THR A 35 0.57 -0.96 5.97
N VAL A 36 0.74 -1.32 7.24
CA VAL A 36 2.06 -1.39 7.87
C VAL A 36 2.76 -2.67 7.41
N LEU A 37 4.00 -2.53 6.96
CA LEU A 37 4.90 -3.65 6.66
C LEU A 37 5.71 -3.98 7.91
N ASN A 38 5.62 -5.22 8.36
CA ASN A 38 6.48 -5.73 9.42
C ASN A 38 7.80 -6.25 8.83
N PRO A 39 8.86 -6.36 9.64
CA PRO A 39 10.07 -7.07 9.23
C PRO A 39 9.70 -8.48 8.74
N MET A 40 10.26 -8.88 7.60
CA MET A 40 10.01 -10.16 6.92
C MET A 40 8.67 -10.30 6.16
N ASP A 41 7.82 -9.27 6.13
CA ASP A 41 6.63 -9.31 5.29
C ASP A 41 7.01 -9.34 3.79
N ASP A 42 6.33 -10.20 3.03
CA ASP A 42 6.37 -10.14 1.58
C ASP A 42 5.52 -8.95 1.11
N THR A 43 6.20 -7.92 0.60
CA THR A 43 5.57 -6.69 0.11
C THR A 43 4.56 -6.98 -1.00
N HIS A 44 4.81 -7.99 -1.84
CA HIS A 44 3.88 -8.36 -2.90
C HIS A 44 2.60 -8.97 -2.34
N ALA A 45 2.71 -9.92 -1.41
CA ALA A 45 1.54 -10.50 -0.74
C ALA A 45 0.73 -9.43 0.01
N ARG A 46 1.41 -8.51 0.71
CA ARG A 46 0.74 -7.40 1.41
C ARG A 46 0.06 -6.42 0.47
N ALA A 47 0.61 -6.18 -0.72
CA ALA A 47 -0.03 -5.37 -1.74
C ALA A 47 -1.34 -6.03 -2.25
N HIS A 48 -1.30 -7.34 -2.54
CA HIS A 48 -2.49 -8.10 -2.92
C HIS A 48 -3.58 -8.04 -1.83
N GLU A 49 -3.19 -8.23 -0.58
CA GLU A 49 -4.11 -8.14 0.57
C GLU A 49 -4.67 -6.73 0.76
N LEU A 50 -3.85 -5.69 0.62
CA LEU A 50 -4.26 -4.29 0.75
C LEU A 50 -5.36 -3.93 -0.26
N ILE A 51 -5.27 -4.43 -1.49
CA ILE A 51 -6.30 -4.21 -2.52
C ILE A 51 -7.53 -5.09 -2.28
N ARG A 52 -7.37 -6.35 -1.87
CA ARG A 52 -8.49 -7.29 -1.69
C ARG A 52 -9.31 -7.03 -0.42
N CYS A 53 -8.65 -6.65 0.66
CA CYS A 53 -9.23 -6.41 1.98
C CYS A 53 -8.72 -5.07 2.53
N PRO A 54 -9.18 -3.94 1.98
CA PRO A 54 -8.75 -2.62 2.46
C PRO A 54 -9.18 -2.47 3.92
N SER A 55 -8.19 -2.44 4.82
CA SER A 55 -8.41 -2.25 6.25
C SER A 55 -8.20 -0.77 6.59
N CYS A 56 -9.32 -0.09 6.87
CA CYS A 56 -9.43 1.32 7.26
C CYS A 56 -8.64 2.31 6.39
N SER A 57 -9.34 2.87 5.40
CA SER A 57 -8.93 4.12 4.77
C SER A 57 -8.83 5.22 5.84
N LEU A 58 -7.64 5.78 6.02
CA LEU A 58 -7.51 7.05 6.70
C LEU A 58 -8.16 8.07 5.75
N ILE A 59 -9.45 8.37 5.95
CA ILE A 59 -10.17 9.43 5.25
C ILE A 59 -9.50 10.74 5.68
N GLY A 60 -8.42 11.10 4.98
CA GLY A 60 -7.76 12.39 5.08
C GLY A 60 -8.57 13.38 4.25
N ARG A 61 -9.27 14.27 4.94
CA ARG A 61 -9.99 15.41 4.36
C ARG A 61 -9.02 16.51 3.94
#